data_AF-A0AAV2F872-F1
#
_entry.id   AF-A0AAV2F872-F1
#
_cell.length_a   1.000
_cell.length_b   1.000
_cell.length_c   1.000
_cell.angle_alpha   90.00
_cell.angle_beta   90.00
_cell.angle_gamma   90.00
#
_symmetry.space_group_name_H-M   'P 1'
#
loop_
_entity.id
_entity.type
_entity.pdbx_description
1 polymer ?
#
loop_
_entity_poly.entity_id
_entity_poly.type
_entity_poly.pdbx_seq_one_letter_code
_entity_poly.pdbx_strand_id
1 'polypeptide(L)'
;MLGTKQELFFCHPLSPGSWFFLPHGTQIYNKLMGFIKSQYIKRGYEEVKTPNMYNMRLWETSGHAANYRDNMFLLNIEKQEFGLKPMNCPGHCLKFHQV
;
A
#
# COMPACT_ATOMS: atom_id res chain seq x y z
N MET A 1 20.07 -14.16 8.16
CA MET A 1 19.69 -12.73 8.12
C MET A 1 19.52 -12.21 9.55
N LEU A 2 19.92 -10.97 9.86
CA LEU A 2 19.85 -10.41 11.22
C LEU A 2 18.41 -10.37 11.76
N GLY A 3 17.44 -9.90 10.95
CA GLY A 3 16.05 -9.80 11.37
C GLY A 3 15.42 -11.14 11.74
N THR A 4 15.83 -12.24 11.11
CA THR A 4 15.41 -13.60 11.51
C THR A 4 15.99 -14.01 12.85
N LYS A 5 17.28 -13.72 13.11
CA LYS A 5 17.93 -14.04 14.40
C LYS A 5 17.34 -13.26 15.57
N GLN A 6 16.78 -12.08 15.30
CA GLN A 6 16.14 -11.20 16.26
C GLN A 6 14.62 -11.37 16.33
N GLU A 7 14.07 -12.40 15.66
CA GLU A 7 12.63 -12.67 15.66
C GLU A 7 11.79 -11.45 15.25
N LEU A 8 12.27 -10.69 14.26
CA LEU A 8 11.57 -9.50 13.77
C LEU A 8 10.51 -9.86 12.74
N PHE A 9 10.84 -10.78 11.83
CA PHE A 9 9.97 -11.16 10.72
C PHE A 9 10.40 -12.49 10.10
N PHE A 10 9.49 -13.10 9.32
CA PHE A 10 9.79 -14.24 8.46
C PHE A 10 9.06 -14.15 7.11
N CYS A 11 9.50 -14.96 6.15
CA CYS A 11 8.83 -15.16 4.86
C CYS A 11 8.25 -16.57 4.79
N HIS A 12 7.14 -16.74 4.05
CA HIS A 12 6.53 -18.05 3.82
C HIS A 12 6.32 -18.29 2.32
N PRO A 13 6.57 -19.50 1.77
CA PRO A 13 6.37 -19.79 0.35
C PRO A 13 4.94 -19.56 -0.16
N LEU A 14 3.93 -19.65 0.71
CA LEU A 14 2.53 -19.32 0.37
C LEU A 14 2.26 -17.82 0.23
N SER A 15 3.21 -16.95 0.56
CA SER A 15 3.09 -15.50 0.40
C SER A 15 4.44 -14.91 -0.05
N PRO A 16 4.88 -15.24 -1.28
CA PRO A 16 6.18 -14.78 -1.78
C PRO A 16 6.22 -13.25 -1.87
N GLY A 17 7.35 -12.66 -1.47
CA GLY A 17 7.54 -11.20 -1.47
C GLY A 17 6.85 -10.46 -0.32
N SER A 18 6.10 -11.15 0.54
CA SER A 18 5.42 -10.57 1.69
C SER A 18 6.02 -11.07 3.01
N TRP A 19 6.19 -10.14 3.96
CA TRP A 19 6.81 -10.43 5.26
C TRP A 19 5.75 -10.53 6.35
N PHE A 20 5.87 -11.56 7.19
CA PHE A 20 5.13 -11.67 8.44
C PHE A 20 5.94 -10.98 9.53
N PHE A 21 5.43 -9.88 10.08
CA PHE A 21 6.06 -9.19 11.21
C PHE A 21 5.70 -9.89 12.52
N LEU A 22 6.72 -10.31 13.26
CA LEU A 22 6.61 -10.89 14.60
C LEU A 22 6.48 -9.78 15.66
N PRO A 23 6.21 -10.09 16.94
CA PRO A 23 5.99 -9.05 17.96
C PRO A 23 7.12 -8.00 18.04
N HIS A 24 8.39 -8.41 18.04
CA HIS A 24 9.52 -7.47 18.06
C HIS A 24 9.60 -6.60 16.80
N GLY A 25 9.40 -7.18 15.61
CA GLY A 25 9.37 -6.40 14.36
C GLY A 25 8.19 -5.45 14.30
N THR A 26 7.03 -5.86 14.81
CA THR A 26 5.81 -5.05 14.86
C THR A 26 5.99 -3.84 15.78
N GLN A 27 6.69 -4.00 16.91
CA GLN A 27 7.03 -2.87 17.79
C GLN A 27 7.89 -1.83 17.06
N ILE A 28 8.92 -2.27 16.33
CA ILE A 28 9.78 -1.39 15.53
C ILE A 28 8.96 -0.68 14.46
N TYR A 29 8.16 -1.42 13.69
CA TYR A 29 7.28 -0.86 12.65
C TYR A 29 6.36 0.22 13.23
N ASN A 30 5.65 -0.07 14.33
CA ASN A 30 4.74 0.87 14.96
C ASN A 30 5.45 2.12 15.49
N LYS A 31 6.68 1.98 16.01
CA LYS A 31 7.48 3.12 16.47
C LYS A 31 7.86 4.04 15.30
N LEU A 32 8.27 3.48 14.17
CA LEU A 32 8.58 4.24 12.95
C LEU A 32 7.33 4.92 12.38
N MET A 33 6.19 4.22 12.35
CA MET A 33 4.91 4.78 11.92
C MET A 33 4.46 5.93 12.82
N GLY A 34 4.59 5.79 14.14
CA GLY A 34 4.31 6.89 15.07
C GLY A 34 5.22 8.09 14.85
N PHE A 35 6.51 7.86 14.61
CA PHE A 35 7.45 8.92 14.29
C PHE A 35 7.04 9.68 13.03
N ILE A 36 6.81 9.01 11.90
CA ILE A 36 6.48 9.70 10.64
C ILE A 36 5.12 10.43 10.71
N LYS A 37 4.11 9.84 11.36
CA LYS A 37 2.82 10.51 11.61
C LYS A 37 3.00 11.80 12.40
N SER A 38 3.86 11.80 13.42
CA SER A 38 4.17 13.03 14.16
C SER A 38 4.83 14.11 13.27
N GLN A 39 5.62 13.71 12.27
CA GLN A 39 6.25 14.63 11.32
C GLN A 39 5.25 15.20 10.31
N TYR A 40 4.24 14.42 9.91
CA TYR A 40 3.13 14.90 9.07
C TYR A 40 2.36 16.02 9.76
N ILE A 41 1.94 15.82 11.01
CA ILE A 41 1.21 16.83 11.79
C ILE A 41 2.02 18.12 11.91
N LYS A 42 3.31 18.02 12.27
CA LYS A 42 4.20 19.19 12.39
C LYS A 42 4.37 19.99 11.10
N ARG A 43 4.13 19.38 9.95
CA ARG A 43 4.29 20.00 8.62
C ARG A 43 2.96 20.33 7.95
N GLY A 44 1.85 20.21 8.68
CA GLY A 44 0.51 20.52 8.16
C GLY A 44 -0.01 19.53 7.12
N TYR A 45 0.52 18.30 7.07
CA TYR A 45 -0.04 17.25 6.21
C TYR A 45 -1.30 16.68 6.84
N GLU A 46 -2.34 16.51 6.02
CA GLU A 46 -3.53 15.74 6.38
C GLU A 46 -3.32 14.26 6.09
N GLU A 47 -3.26 13.43 7.13
CA GLU A 47 -3.24 11.98 6.95
C GLU A 47 -4.60 11.51 6.43
N VAL A 48 -4.60 10.79 5.31
CA VAL A 48 -5.80 10.17 4.73
C VAL A 48 -5.57 8.68 4.51
N LYS A 49 -6.68 7.93 4.52
CA LYS A 49 -6.67 6.51 4.19
C LYS A 49 -7.58 6.27 2.98
N THR A 50 -6.99 5.74 1.93
CA THR A 50 -7.69 5.45 0.67
C THR A 50 -7.83 3.94 0.45
N PRO A 51 -8.85 3.48 -0.31
CA PRO A 51 -9.02 2.07 -0.65
C PRO A 51 -7.74 1.40 -1.19
N ASN A 52 -7.67 0.07 -1.04
CA ASN A 52 -6.56 -0.72 -1.59
C ASN A 52 -6.82 -1.20 -3.02
N MET A 53 -8.09 -1.32 -3.42
CA MET A 53 -8.48 -1.77 -4.75
C MET A 53 -9.36 -0.73 -5.43
N TYR A 54 -9.19 -0.60 -6.73
CA TYR A 54 -9.97 0.30 -7.57
C TYR A 54 -10.33 -0.37 -8.88
N ASN A 55 -11.45 0.04 -9.46
CA ASN A 55 -11.85 -0.38 -10.80
C ASN A 55 -10.76 0.04 -11.81
N MET A 56 -10.53 -0.81 -12.82
CA MET A 56 -9.45 -0.62 -13.80
C MET A 56 -9.51 0.72 -14.53
N ARG A 57 -10.71 1.31 -14.68
CA ARG A 57 -10.91 2.64 -15.26
C ARG A 57 -10.05 3.72 -14.59
N LEU A 58 -9.84 3.67 -13.27
CA LEU A 58 -8.99 4.63 -12.57
C LEU A 58 -7.53 4.53 -13.01
N TRP A 59 -7.04 3.31 -13.19
CA TRP A 59 -5.66 3.04 -13.58
C TRP A 59 -5.42 3.38 -15.05
N GLU A 60 -6.42 3.20 -15.91
CA GLU A 60 -6.41 3.66 -17.30
C GLU A 60 -6.38 5.19 -17.37
N THR A 61 -7.27 5.83 -16.62
CA THR A 61 -7.39 7.31 -16.59
C THR A 61 -6.11 7.97 -16.08
N SER A 62 -5.47 7.37 -15.08
CA SER A 62 -4.20 7.86 -14.53
C SER A 62 -2.96 7.46 -15.35
N GLY A 63 -3.11 6.72 -16.45
CA GLY A 63 -2.02 6.24 -17.28
C GLY A 63 -1.19 5.11 -16.66
N HIS A 64 -1.56 4.60 -15.49
CA HIS A 64 -0.82 3.55 -14.79
C HIS A 64 -1.00 2.20 -15.48
N ALA A 65 -2.18 1.95 -16.03
CA ALA A 65 -2.46 0.75 -16.81
C ALA A 65 -1.47 0.58 -17.98
N ALA A 66 -1.17 1.67 -18.70
CA ALA A 66 -0.25 1.61 -19.83
C ALA A 66 1.20 1.30 -19.41
N ASN A 67 1.60 1.72 -18.20
CA ASN A 67 3.00 1.66 -17.76
C ASN A 67 3.32 0.50 -16.81
N TYR A 68 2.34 0.05 -16.03
CA TYR A 68 2.56 -0.82 -14.87
C TYR A 68 1.62 -2.02 -14.80
N ARG A 69 0.72 -2.23 -15.77
CA ARG A 69 -0.28 -3.32 -15.72
C ARG A 69 0.34 -4.69 -15.46
N ASP A 70 1.47 -4.99 -16.09
CA ASP A 70 2.17 -6.27 -15.91
C ASP A 70 2.75 -6.46 -14.49
N ASN A 71 2.92 -5.36 -13.75
CA ASN A 71 3.42 -5.34 -12.37
C ASN A 71 2.30 -5.11 -11.34
N MET A 72 1.03 -5.20 -11.74
CA MET A 72 -0.12 -5.01 -10.86
C MET A 72 -0.82 -6.34 -10.55
N PHE A 73 -1.31 -6.47 -9.31
CA PHE A 73 -2.24 -7.55 -8.98
C PHE A 73 -3.65 -7.18 -9.45
N LEU A 74 -4.20 -7.98 -10.36
CA LEU A 74 -5.51 -7.77 -10.97
C LEU A 74 -6.50 -8.83 -10.49
N LEU A 75 -7.76 -8.44 -10.27
CA LEU A 75 -8.86 -9.31 -9.91
C LEU A 75 -10.06 -9.04 -10.82
N ASN A 76 -10.69 -10.10 -11.29
CA ASN A 76 -11.93 -10.03 -12.08
C ASN A 76 -13.12 -10.40 -11.19
N ILE A 77 -14.01 -9.44 -10.94
CA ILE A 77 -15.20 -9.58 -10.08
C ILE A 77 -16.40 -9.16 -10.92
N GLU A 78 -17.39 -10.05 -11.09
CA GLU A 78 -18.65 -9.73 -11.79
C GLU A 78 -18.45 -9.07 -13.17
N LYS A 79 -17.49 -9.59 -13.96
CA LYS A 79 -17.10 -9.06 -15.29
C LYS A 79 -16.48 -7.65 -15.26
N GLN A 80 -16.07 -7.16 -14.09
CA GLN A 80 -15.28 -5.95 -13.94
C GLN A 80 -13.87 -6.30 -13.46
N GLU A 81 -12.88 -5.62 -14.01
CA GLU A 81 -11.49 -5.76 -13.60
C GLU A 81 -11.15 -4.69 -12.55
N PHE A 82 -10.46 -5.13 -11.50
CA PHE A 82 -9.96 -4.31 -10.42
C PHE A 82 -8.46 -4.50 -10.29
N GLY A 83 -7.76 -3.43 -9.91
CA GLY A 83 -6.33 -3.49 -9.58
C GLY A 83 -6.09 -3.16 -8.12
N LEU A 84 -5.25 -3.96 -7.45
CA LEU A 84 -4.65 -3.57 -6.19
C LEU A 84 -3.70 -2.39 -6.43
N LYS A 85 -3.77 -1.36 -5.58
CA LYS A 85 -3.00 -0.14 -5.78
C LYS A 85 -1.48 -0.41 -5.72
N PRO A 86 -0.72 -0.05 -6.77
CA PRO A 86 0.74 0.01 -6.67
C PRO A 86 1.21 1.33 -6.02
N MET A 87 0.34 2.35 -5.99
CA MET A 87 0.63 3.65 -5.40
C MET A 87 -0.65 4.40 -4.99
N ASN A 88 -0.49 5.45 -4.19
CA ASN A 88 -1.62 6.18 -3.59
C ASN A 88 -2.11 7.39 -4.40
N CYS A 89 -1.31 7.88 -5.36
CA CYS A 89 -1.55 9.17 -6.04
C CYS A 89 -2.94 9.28 -6.68
N PRO A 90 -3.44 8.30 -7.47
CA PRO A 90 -4.79 8.40 -8.05
C PRO A 90 -5.90 8.48 -6.99
N GLY A 91 -5.74 7.77 -5.87
CA GLY A 91 -6.67 7.84 -4.74
C GLY A 91 -6.67 9.22 -4.07
N HIS A 92 -5.51 9.87 -3.94
CA HIS A 92 -5.42 11.23 -3.41
C HIS A 92 -6.03 12.25 -4.37
N CYS A 93 -5.86 12.09 -5.69
CA CYS A 93 -6.53 12.91 -6.69
C CYS A 93 -8.05 12.78 -6.58
N LEU A 94 -8.60 11.57 -6.44
CA LEU A 94 -10.05 11.38 -6.25
C LEU A 94 -10.56 12.08 -4.98
N LYS A 95 -9.85 11.95 -3.85
CA LYS A 95 -10.16 12.70 -2.61
C LYS A 95 -10.19 14.20 -2.88
N PHE A 96 -9.18 14.73 -3.57
CA PHE A 96 -9.10 16.16 -3.87
C PHE A 96 -10.22 16.67 -4.77
N HIS A 97 -10.70 15.87 -5.73
CA HIS A 97 -11.82 16.29 -6.59
C HIS A 97 -13.18 16.25 -5.89
N GLN A 98 -13.30 15.49 -4.80
CA GLN A 98 -14.56 15.28 -4.09
C GLN A 98 -14.79 16.28 -2.95
N VAL A 99 -13.71 16.87 -2.42
CA VAL A 99 -13.70 17.74 -1.25
C VAL A 99 -13.34 19.16 -1.68
#